data_AF-A0A0P7E3N8-F1
#
_entry.id   AF-A0A0P7E3N8-F1
#
_cell.length_a   1.000
_cell.length_b   1.000
_cell.length_c   1.000
_cell.angle_alpha   90.00
_cell.angle_beta   90.00
_cell.angle_gamma   90.00
#
_symmetry.space_group_name_H-M   'P 1'
#
loop_
_entity.id
_entity.type
_entity.pdbx_description
1 polymer ?
#
loop_
_entity_poly.entity_id
_entity_poly.type
_entity_poly.pdbx_seq_one_letter_code
_entity_poly.pdbx_strand_id
1 'polypeptide(L)'
;MNRKQILGAITATTLLSTTSMAMASPQGLYSADELMDANVYLQNDDNNVIGEVEDILLDDNMQVAALVVESDDSMGLDENQYVVETGKFTLETEQGDDLDALEYRIHLDMDVSEFEQQPNYTTDWWQDTRKSAAAAWDETKNTAASAWQDTRQATANALTTAGNAISGAANDTEQEMAEETQ
;
A
#
# COMPACT_ATOMS: atom_id res chain seq x y z
N MET A 1 38.20 -33.51 -43.16
CA MET A 1 38.09 -34.44 -42.01
C MET A 1 38.60 -33.71 -40.78
N ASN A 2 38.02 -33.74 -39.59
CA ASN A 2 36.65 -33.93 -39.12
C ASN A 2 36.59 -33.27 -37.73
N ARG A 3 35.41 -32.76 -37.38
CA ARG A 3 35.04 -32.03 -36.16
C ARG A 3 35.26 -32.85 -34.88
N LYS A 4 35.43 -32.16 -33.75
CA LYS A 4 34.69 -32.40 -32.48
C LYS A 4 35.08 -31.35 -31.42
N GLN A 5 34.24 -30.32 -31.25
CA GLN A 5 34.14 -29.58 -29.99
C GLN A 5 33.03 -30.24 -29.17
N ILE A 6 33.34 -30.59 -27.92
CA ILE A 6 32.39 -31.15 -26.96
C ILE A 6 31.79 -29.96 -26.20
N LEU A 7 30.55 -29.59 -26.53
CA LEU A 7 29.74 -28.71 -25.69
C LEU A 7 29.11 -29.58 -24.59
N GLY A 8 29.52 -29.34 -23.34
CA GLY A 8 28.79 -29.81 -22.18
C GLY A 8 27.60 -28.89 -21.92
N ALA A 9 26.38 -29.38 -22.18
CA ALA A 9 25.16 -28.69 -21.81
C ALA A 9 24.93 -28.86 -20.30
N ILE A 10 25.03 -27.78 -19.54
CA ILE A 10 24.51 -27.72 -18.17
C ILE A 10 23.08 -27.21 -18.29
N THR A 11 22.12 -28.14 -18.38
CA THR A 11 20.70 -27.82 -18.17
C THR A 11 20.49 -27.69 -16.67
N ALA A 12 20.53 -26.46 -16.16
CA ALA A 12 19.98 -26.14 -14.86
C ALA A 12 18.46 -25.98 -15.04
N THR A 13 17.71 -27.03 -14.76
CA THR A 13 16.25 -26.98 -14.70
C THR A 13 15.85 -26.41 -13.34
N THR A 14 15.80 -25.08 -13.22
CA THR A 14 15.10 -24.43 -12.12
C THR A 14 13.63 -24.34 -12.48
N LEU A 15 12.83 -25.25 -11.93
CA LEU A 15 11.38 -25.10 -11.84
C LEU A 15 11.10 -24.03 -10.79
N LEU A 16 11.02 -22.76 -11.20
CA LEU A 16 10.30 -21.76 -10.41
C LEU A 16 8.81 -21.98 -10.68
N SER A 17 8.14 -22.66 -9.77
CA SER A 17 6.68 -22.60 -9.66
C SER A 17 6.33 -21.23 -9.06
N THR A 18 6.34 -20.19 -9.90
CA THR A 18 5.72 -18.92 -9.54
C THR A 18 4.21 -19.12 -9.58
N THR A 19 3.60 -19.33 -8.42
CA THR A 19 2.17 -19.06 -8.29
C THR A 19 2.03 -17.56 -8.49
N SER A 20 1.70 -17.17 -9.71
CA SER A 20 1.40 -15.80 -10.07
C SER A 20 0.08 -15.43 -9.41
N MET A 21 0.13 -15.02 -8.14
CA MET A 21 -0.89 -14.09 -7.65
C MET A 21 -0.76 -12.86 -8.54
N ALA A 22 -1.81 -12.58 -9.30
CA ALA A 22 -1.87 -11.40 -10.12
C ALA A 22 -1.91 -10.19 -9.19
N MET A 23 -0.72 -9.74 -8.74
CA MET A 23 -0.59 -8.46 -8.08
C MET A 23 -1.16 -7.42 -9.04
N ALA A 24 -2.27 -6.79 -8.67
CA ALA A 24 -2.84 -5.72 -9.45
C ALA A 24 -1.71 -4.72 -9.75
N SER A 25 -1.52 -4.39 -11.04
CA SER A 25 -0.54 -3.38 -11.41
C SER A 25 -0.94 -2.06 -10.72
N PRO A 26 0.02 -1.24 -10.25
CA PRO A 26 -0.31 -0.01 -9.54
C PRO A 26 -1.30 0.82 -10.36
N GLN A 27 -2.49 1.07 -9.79
CA GLN A 27 -3.57 1.86 -10.42
C GLN A 27 -3.18 3.35 -10.52
N GLY A 28 -2.08 3.74 -9.87
CA GLY A 28 -1.56 5.09 -9.82
C GLY A 28 -2.21 5.93 -8.72
N LEU A 29 -3.54 6.02 -8.73
CA LEU A 29 -4.31 6.77 -7.74
C LEU A 29 -5.24 5.84 -6.94
N TYR A 30 -5.35 6.11 -5.64
CA TYR A 30 -6.23 5.40 -4.73
C TYR A 30 -7.06 6.43 -3.95
N SER A 31 -8.34 6.13 -3.74
CA SER A 31 -9.22 6.93 -2.90
C SER A 31 -8.91 6.64 -1.43
N ALA A 32 -8.52 7.65 -0.65
CA ALA A 32 -8.35 7.46 0.79
C ALA A 32 -9.69 7.16 1.49
N ASP A 33 -10.77 7.73 0.96
CA ASP A 33 -12.14 7.53 1.47
C ASP A 33 -12.59 6.08 1.31
N GLU A 34 -12.31 5.47 0.15
CA GLU A 34 -12.64 4.06 -0.12
C GLU A 34 -11.66 3.10 0.56
N LEU A 35 -10.47 3.58 0.92
CA LEU A 35 -9.50 2.79 1.66
C LEU A 35 -9.83 2.75 3.15
N MET A 36 -10.43 3.81 3.69
CA MET A 36 -11.10 3.76 4.99
C MET A 36 -12.33 2.87 4.87
N ASP A 37 -12.65 2.14 5.95
CA ASP A 37 -13.75 1.16 6.01
C ASP A 37 -13.60 -0.04 5.06
N ALA A 38 -12.47 -0.15 4.33
CA ALA A 38 -12.21 -1.27 3.44
C ALA A 38 -12.14 -2.59 4.23
N ASN A 39 -12.82 -3.62 3.71
CA ASN A 39 -12.83 -4.95 4.32
C ASN A 39 -11.43 -5.59 4.29
N VAL A 40 -11.04 -6.18 5.41
CA VAL A 40 -9.75 -6.85 5.59
C VAL A 40 -9.94 -8.37 5.66
N TYR A 41 -9.10 -9.10 4.93
CA TYR A 41 -9.10 -10.55 4.81
C TYR A 41 -7.72 -11.12 5.14
N LEU A 42 -7.68 -12.36 5.64
CA LEU A 42 -6.42 -13.10 5.88
C LEU A 42 -5.94 -13.80 4.62
N GLN A 43 -4.67 -14.20 4.63
CA GLN A 43 -4.09 -14.93 3.51
C GLN A 43 -4.83 -16.25 3.26
N ASN A 44 -5.32 -16.43 2.03
CA ASN A 44 -6.07 -17.61 1.58
C ASN A 44 -7.48 -17.75 2.20
N ASP A 45 -8.06 -16.66 2.74
CA ASP A 45 -9.44 -16.65 3.22
C ASP A 45 -10.22 -15.41 2.75
N ASP A 46 -10.57 -15.41 1.47
CA ASP A 46 -11.24 -14.27 0.81
C ASP A 46 -12.73 -14.14 1.18
N ASN A 47 -13.30 -15.08 1.95
CA ASN A 47 -14.73 -15.11 2.27
C ASN A 47 -15.04 -14.61 3.68
N ASN A 48 -14.05 -14.53 4.56
CA ASN A 48 -14.24 -14.14 5.94
C ASN A 48 -13.54 -12.81 6.19
N VAL A 49 -14.35 -11.76 6.39
CA VAL A 49 -13.86 -10.47 6.85
C VAL A 49 -13.38 -10.63 8.28
N ILE A 50 -12.19 -10.09 8.56
CA ILE A 50 -11.57 -10.14 9.88
C ILE A 50 -11.58 -8.79 10.60
N GLY A 51 -11.94 -7.74 9.88
CA GLY A 51 -11.90 -6.36 10.34
C GLY A 51 -12.00 -5.38 9.18
N GLU A 52 -11.86 -4.11 9.51
CA GLU A 52 -11.97 -2.98 8.60
C GLU A 52 -10.80 -2.01 8.82
N VAL A 53 -10.46 -1.24 7.79
CA VAL A 53 -9.42 -0.21 7.90
C VAL A 53 -9.97 1.03 8.61
N GLU A 54 -9.45 1.32 9.80
CA GLU A 54 -9.86 2.47 10.61
C GLU A 54 -9.01 3.72 10.33
N ASP A 55 -7.71 3.56 10.03
CA ASP A 55 -6.80 4.69 9.80
C ASP A 55 -5.67 4.32 8.83
N ILE A 56 -5.10 5.33 8.18
CA ILE A 56 -3.98 5.21 7.26
C ILE A 56 -2.83 6.04 7.82
N LEU A 57 -1.78 5.36 8.28
CA LEU A 57 -0.61 6.03 8.84
C LEU A 57 0.37 6.39 7.73
N LEU A 58 0.66 7.68 7.61
CA LEU A 58 1.64 8.21 6.65
C LEU A 58 2.98 8.51 7.32
N ASP A 59 4.06 8.27 6.60
CA ASP A 59 5.41 8.69 6.99
C ASP A 59 5.67 10.17 6.68
N ASP A 60 6.87 10.65 7.02
CA ASP A 60 7.30 12.03 6.75
C ASP A 60 7.41 12.36 5.25
N ASN A 61 7.43 11.35 4.38
CA ASN A 61 7.40 11.52 2.92
C ASN A 61 5.97 11.51 2.36
N MET A 62 4.95 11.45 3.22
CA MET A 62 3.54 11.30 2.87
C MET A 62 3.26 9.98 2.13
N GLN A 63 4.04 8.94 2.40
CA GLN A 63 3.81 7.59 1.89
C GLN A 63 3.11 6.76 2.97
N VAL A 64 2.26 5.82 2.55
CA VAL A 64 1.64 4.87 3.48
C VAL A 64 2.75 4.07 4.17
N ALA A 65 2.76 4.12 5.50
CA ALA A 65 3.67 3.35 6.34
C ALA A 65 2.97 2.12 6.92
N ALA A 66 1.70 2.27 7.29
CA ALA A 66 0.86 1.21 7.85
C ALA A 66 -0.63 1.51 7.66
N LEU A 67 -1.44 0.48 7.76
CA LEU A 67 -2.88 0.57 8.00
C LEU A 67 -3.15 0.29 9.49
N VAL A 68 -4.17 0.94 10.04
CA VAL A 68 -4.77 0.55 11.32
C VAL A 68 -6.01 -0.26 10.99
N VAL A 69 -6.05 -1.50 11.47
CA VAL A 69 -7.15 -2.43 11.23
C VAL A 69 -7.89 -2.65 12.54
N GLU A 70 -9.17 -2.30 12.59
CA GLU A 70 -10.04 -2.66 13.70
C GLU A 70 -10.53 -4.09 13.48
N SER A 71 -10.26 -4.98 14.43
CA SER A 71 -10.71 -6.37 14.36
C SER A 71 -12.19 -6.49 14.68
N ASP A 72 -12.89 -7.33 13.94
CA ASP A 72 -14.30 -7.66 14.20
C ASP A 72 -14.43 -8.72 15.33
N ASP A 73 -15.40 -8.54 16.22
CA ASP A 73 -15.77 -9.45 17.33
C ASP A 73 -16.19 -10.84 16.79
N SER A 74 -16.57 -10.93 15.51
CA SER A 74 -16.95 -12.18 14.84
C SER A 74 -15.84 -13.26 14.85
N MET A 75 -14.59 -12.87 15.07
CA MET A 75 -13.45 -13.78 15.20
C MET A 75 -13.16 -14.23 16.64
N GLY A 76 -13.96 -13.79 17.62
CA GLY A 76 -13.69 -14.00 19.04
C GLY A 76 -12.45 -13.23 19.53
N LEU A 77 -12.09 -12.18 18.79
CA LEU A 77 -11.08 -11.20 19.16
C LEU A 77 -11.76 -10.08 19.94
N ASP A 78 -11.07 -9.53 20.95
CA ASP A 78 -11.50 -8.27 21.54
C ASP A 78 -11.41 -7.17 20.45
N GLU A 79 -12.39 -6.26 20.41
CA GLU A 79 -12.40 -5.09 19.52
C GLU A 79 -11.15 -4.23 19.76
N ASN A 80 -10.09 -4.52 19.01
CA ASN A 80 -8.78 -3.89 19.11
C ASN A 80 -8.38 -3.37 17.73
N GLN A 81 -7.57 -2.32 17.76
CA GLN A 81 -7.02 -1.72 16.56
C GLN A 81 -5.56 -2.14 16.42
N TYR A 82 -5.21 -2.79 15.32
CA TYR A 82 -3.91 -3.37 15.07
C TYR A 82 -3.18 -2.61 13.96
N VAL A 83 -1.89 -2.35 14.16
CA VAL A 83 -1.06 -1.64 13.18
C VAL A 83 -0.40 -2.63 12.25
N VAL A 84 -0.80 -2.61 10.98
CA VAL A 84 -0.26 -3.48 9.93
C VAL A 84 0.64 -2.67 9.00
N GLU A 85 1.95 -2.90 9.09
CA GLU A 85 2.95 -2.21 8.29
C GLU A 85 2.88 -2.58 6.80
N THR A 86 3.31 -1.65 5.94
CA THR A 86 3.47 -1.92 4.51
C THR A 86 4.36 -3.14 4.25
N GLY A 87 4.03 -3.90 3.20
CA GLY A 87 4.68 -5.16 2.88
C GLY A 87 4.08 -6.39 3.57
N LYS A 88 3.17 -6.19 4.55
CA LYS A 88 2.37 -7.25 5.17
C LYS A 88 0.92 -7.31 4.68
N PHE A 89 0.55 -6.44 3.74
CA PHE A 89 -0.76 -6.42 3.14
C PHE A 89 -0.67 -6.09 1.66
N THR A 90 -1.71 -6.46 0.92
CA THR A 90 -1.93 -6.09 -0.47
C THR A 90 -3.34 -5.51 -0.61
N LEU A 91 -3.52 -4.66 -1.62
CA LEU A 91 -4.81 -4.05 -1.92
C LEU A 91 -5.29 -4.61 -3.26
N GLU A 92 -6.50 -5.15 -3.25
CA GLU A 92 -7.27 -5.50 -4.43
C GLU A 92 -8.30 -4.40 -4.71
N THR A 93 -8.40 -4.00 -5.98
CA THR A 93 -9.37 -3.01 -6.44
C THR A 93 -10.47 -3.71 -7.21
N GLU A 94 -11.69 -3.59 -6.72
CA GLU A 94 -12.88 -3.99 -7.44
C GLU A 94 -13.51 -2.75 -8.10
N GLN A 95 -14.06 -2.92 -9.30
CA GLN A 95 -14.79 -1.87 -10.03
C GLN A 95 -13.99 -0.56 -10.24
N GLY A 96 -12.68 -0.67 -10.46
CA GLY A 96 -11.76 0.47 -10.56
C GLY A 96 -12.09 1.54 -11.62
N ASP A 97 -12.95 1.24 -12.58
CA ASP A 97 -13.38 2.16 -13.65
C ASP A 97 -14.67 2.93 -13.31
N ASP A 98 -15.32 2.64 -12.18
CA ASP A 98 -16.59 3.24 -11.75
C ASP A 98 -16.45 3.81 -10.33
N LEU A 99 -16.40 5.14 -10.20
CA LEU A 99 -16.22 5.80 -8.90
C LEU A 99 -17.39 5.58 -7.94
N ASP A 100 -18.61 5.33 -8.45
CA ASP A 100 -19.79 5.10 -7.60
C ASP A 100 -19.84 3.66 -7.07
N ALA A 101 -19.03 2.77 -7.63
CA ALA A 101 -18.96 1.35 -7.28
C ALA A 101 -17.56 0.87 -6.89
N LEU A 102 -16.57 1.77 -6.87
CA LEU A 102 -15.18 1.50 -6.53
C LEU A 102 -15.14 0.89 -5.14
N GLU A 103 -14.49 -0.26 -5.00
CA GLU A 103 -14.33 -0.93 -3.71
C GLU A 103 -12.89 -1.42 -3.54
N TYR A 104 -12.36 -1.30 -2.32
CA TYR A 104 -11.07 -1.87 -1.96
C TYR A 104 -11.19 -3.03 -0.99
N ARG A 105 -10.37 -4.05 -1.24
CA ARG A 105 -10.23 -5.21 -0.36
C ARG A 105 -8.79 -5.35 0.06
N ILE A 106 -8.55 -5.43 1.37
CA ILE A 106 -7.22 -5.57 1.92
C ILE A 106 -6.96 -7.03 2.25
N HIS A 107 -5.88 -7.58 1.72
CA HIS A 107 -5.45 -8.95 1.98
C HIS A 107 -4.16 -8.93 2.79
N LEU A 108 -4.22 -9.44 4.01
CA LEU A 108 -3.04 -9.56 4.87
C LEU A 108 -2.22 -10.78 4.46
N ASP A 109 -0.90 -10.61 4.38
CA ASP A 109 0.06 -11.71 4.14
C ASP A 109 0.42 -12.39 5.48
N MET A 110 -0.59 -12.84 6.21
CA MET A 110 -0.43 -13.48 7.51
C MET A 110 -1.68 -14.29 7.91
N ASP A 111 -1.54 -15.10 8.97
CA ASP A 111 -2.66 -15.79 9.61
C ASP A 111 -3.19 -15.03 10.84
N VAL A 112 -4.29 -15.51 11.43
CA VAL A 112 -4.94 -14.88 12.59
C VAL A 112 -4.03 -14.75 13.81
N SER A 113 -3.17 -15.75 14.05
CA SER A 113 -2.28 -15.73 15.21
C SER A 113 -1.20 -14.67 15.05
N GLU A 114 -0.71 -14.48 13.83
CA GLU A 114 0.27 -13.44 13.52
C GLU A 114 -0.37 -12.05 13.47
N PHE A 115 -1.64 -11.94 13.06
CA PHE A 115 -2.43 -10.72 13.13
C PHE A 115 -2.62 -10.22 14.57
N GLU A 116 -3.02 -11.09 15.50
CA GLU A 116 -3.17 -10.75 16.93
C GLU A 116 -1.86 -10.27 17.59
N GLN A 117 -0.70 -10.62 17.01
CA GLN A 117 0.61 -10.22 17.50
C GLN A 117 1.05 -8.84 16.99
N GLN A 118 0.30 -8.22 16.06
CA GLN A 118 0.63 -6.88 15.60
C GLN A 118 0.49 -5.85 16.75
N PRO A 119 1.22 -4.74 16.69
CA PRO A 119 1.11 -3.69 17.70
C PRO A 119 -0.32 -3.14 17.79
N ASN A 120 -0.79 -2.90 19.00
CA ASN A 120 -2.09 -2.24 19.20
C ASN A 120 -1.95 -0.73 19.01
N TYR A 121 -2.86 -0.14 18.23
CA TYR A 121 -2.98 1.29 18.00
C TYR A 121 -3.59 1.97 19.23
N THR A 122 -2.72 2.27 20.20
CA THR A 122 -3.08 2.96 21.42
C THR A 122 -2.49 4.37 21.43
N THR A 123 -3.02 5.24 22.29
CA THR A 123 -2.45 6.59 22.50
C THR A 123 -0.97 6.53 22.90
N ASP A 124 -0.58 5.57 23.73
CA ASP A 124 0.81 5.41 24.18
C ASP A 124 1.69 4.92 23.03
N TRP A 125 1.25 3.89 22.29
CA TRP A 125 1.96 3.42 21.10
C TRP A 125 2.16 4.54 20.07
N TRP A 126 1.12 5.35 19.82
CA TRP A 126 1.18 6.48 18.89
C TRP A 126 2.21 7.52 19.32
N GLN A 127 2.21 7.91 20.59
CA GLN A 127 3.15 8.89 21.12
C GLN A 127 4.60 8.39 21.04
N ASP A 128 4.84 7.14 21.45
CA ASP A 128 6.17 6.54 21.46
C ASP A 128 6.70 6.31 20.04
N THR A 129 5.85 5.84 19.13
CA THR A 129 6.20 5.60 17.73
C THR A 129 6.51 6.92 17.02
N ARG A 130 5.68 7.96 17.19
CA ARG A 130 5.95 9.28 16.62
C ARG A 130 7.25 9.89 17.13
N LYS A 131 7.51 9.77 18.43
CA LYS A 131 8.74 10.29 19.03
C LYS A 131 9.97 9.56 18.48
N SER A 132 9.87 8.24 18.31
CA SER A 132 10.93 7.41 17.75
C SER A 132 11.18 7.73 16.28
N ALA A 133 10.11 7.88 15.49
CA ALA A 133 10.18 8.29 14.09
C ALA A 133 10.83 9.67 13.94
N ALA A 134 10.41 10.66 14.73
CA ALA A 134 10.99 12.00 14.72
C ALA A 134 12.49 12.00 15.09
N ALA A 135 12.89 11.19 16.08
CA ALA A 135 14.29 11.06 16.45
C ALA A 135 15.14 10.42 15.34
N ALA A 136 14.62 9.38 14.67
CA ALA A 136 15.28 8.74 13.54
C ALA A 136 15.39 9.71 12.33
N TRP A 137 14.36 10.52 12.10
CA TRP A 137 14.33 11.56 11.07
C TRP A 137 15.38 12.65 11.32
N ASP A 138 15.49 13.14 12.55
CA ASP A 138 16.50 14.13 12.95
C ASP A 138 17.93 13.59 12.81
N GLU A 139 18.17 12.35 13.22
CA GLU A 139 19.47 11.68 13.07
C GLU A 139 19.85 11.53 11.59
N THR A 140 18.91 11.06 10.77
CA THR A 140 19.12 10.91 9.31
C THR A 140 19.45 12.24 8.65
N LYS A 141 18.72 13.31 9.01
CA LYS A 141 18.96 14.66 8.51
C LYS A 141 20.36 15.17 8.88
N ASN A 142 20.85 14.86 10.09
CA ASN A 142 22.18 15.30 10.54
C ASN A 142 23.31 14.51 9.87
N THR A 143 23.14 13.20 9.71
CA THR A 143 24.18 12.30 9.18
C THR A 143 24.23 12.29 7.64
N ALA A 144 23.10 12.50 6.96
CA ALA A 144 22.97 12.35 5.50
C ALA A 144 22.29 13.57 4.83
N ALA A 145 22.57 14.78 5.30
CA ALA A 145 21.88 16.01 4.92
C ALA A 145 21.69 16.25 3.40
N SER A 146 22.69 15.94 2.57
CA SER A 146 22.58 16.15 1.11
C SER A 146 21.68 15.10 0.44
N ALA A 147 21.89 13.81 0.74
CA ALA A 147 21.05 12.74 0.21
C ALA A 147 19.59 12.92 0.63
N TRP A 148 19.38 13.43 1.84
CA TRP A 148 18.06 13.78 2.34
C TRP A 148 17.36 14.89 1.57
N GLN A 149 18.07 15.98 1.30
CA GLN A 149 17.54 17.10 0.54
C GLN A 149 17.12 16.65 -0.86
N ASP A 150 17.94 15.82 -1.50
CA ASP A 150 17.66 15.26 -2.82
C ASP A 150 16.38 14.41 -2.82
N THR A 151 16.23 13.49 -1.87
CA THR A 151 15.02 12.65 -1.75
C THR A 151 13.76 13.50 -1.51
N ARG A 152 13.82 14.46 -0.57
CA ARG A 152 12.67 15.33 -0.29
C ARG A 152 12.26 16.15 -1.51
N GLN A 153 13.24 16.67 -2.26
CA GLN A 153 12.97 17.43 -3.48
C GLN A 153 12.35 16.53 -4.57
N ALA A 154 12.84 15.31 -4.74
CA ALA A 154 12.29 14.35 -5.69
C ALA A 154 10.82 14.02 -5.38
N THR A 155 10.48 13.73 -4.12
CA THR A 155 9.10 13.45 -3.69
C THR A 155 8.19 14.66 -3.87
N ALA A 156 8.63 15.87 -3.48
CA ALA A 156 7.85 17.09 -3.66
C ALA A 156 7.55 17.37 -5.14
N ASN A 157 8.52 17.12 -6.02
CA ASN A 157 8.34 17.24 -7.47
C ASN A 157 7.35 16.19 -8.01
N ALA A 158 7.44 14.94 -7.53
CA ALA A 158 6.52 13.88 -7.92
C ALA A 158 5.08 14.22 -7.50
N LEU A 159 4.85 14.65 -6.27
CA LEU A 159 3.54 15.07 -5.77
C LEU A 159 2.98 16.27 -6.55
N THR A 160 3.83 17.27 -6.84
CA THR A 160 3.44 18.43 -7.66
C THR A 160 3.03 18.00 -9.07
N THR A 161 3.77 17.06 -9.67
CA THR A 161 3.48 16.54 -11.01
C THR A 161 2.14 15.79 -11.01
N ALA A 162 1.90 14.95 -10.01
CA ALA A 162 0.64 14.24 -9.84
C ALA A 162 -0.54 15.21 -9.65
N GLY A 163 -0.40 16.22 -8.78
CA GLY A 163 -1.42 17.24 -8.55
C GLY A 163 -1.76 18.06 -9.81
N ASN A 164 -0.75 18.41 -10.61
CA ASN A 164 -0.96 19.10 -11.89
C ASN A 164 -1.69 18.22 -12.91
N ALA A 165 -1.39 16.92 -12.96
CA ALA A 165 -2.07 15.99 -13.85
C ALA A 165 -3.56 15.87 -13.51
N ILE A 166 -3.89 15.73 -12.21
CA ILE A 166 -5.27 15.68 -11.71
C ILE A 166 -6.00 17.00 -12.01
N SER A 167 -5.36 18.14 -11.74
CA SER A 167 -5.95 19.47 -11.99
C SER A 167 -6.18 19.74 -13.48
N GLY A 168 -5.31 19.22 -14.35
CA GLY A 168 -5.49 19.29 -15.80
C GLY A 168 -6.73 18.52 -16.27
N ALA A 169 -6.85 17.25 -15.86
CA ALA A 169 -7.98 16.40 -16.21
C ALA A 169 -9.34 16.97 -15.74
N ALA A 170 -9.37 17.59 -14.56
CA ALA A 170 -10.57 18.25 -14.04
C ALA A 170 -10.99 19.46 -14.91
N ASN A 171 -10.05 20.32 -15.29
CA ASN A 171 -10.34 21.49 -16.12
C ASN A 171 -10.80 21.11 -17.54
N ASP A 172 -10.24 20.05 -18.13
CA ASP A 172 -10.64 19.58 -19.46
C ASP A 172 -12.11 19.09 -19.45
N THR A 173 -12.51 18.38 -18.38
CA THR A 173 -13.89 17.91 -18.19
C THR A 173 -14.89 19.08 -18.04
N GLU A 174 -14.51 20.16 -17.33
CA GLU A 174 -15.36 21.35 -17.17
C GLU A 174 -15.57 22.11 -18.49
N GLN A 175 -14.57 22.14 -19.38
CA GLN A 175 -14.67 22.80 -20.68
C GLN A 175 -15.58 22.03 -21.65
N GLU A 176 -15.48 20.70 -21.70
CA GLU A 176 -16.34 19.86 -22.56
C GLU A 176 -17.83 19.98 -22.15
N MET A 177 -18.14 19.99 -20.86
CA MET A 177 -19.53 20.17 -20.38
C MET A 177 -20.11 21.56 -20.65
N ALA A 178 -19.27 22.60 -20.68
CA ALA A 178 -19.69 23.98 -20.99
C ALA A 178 -19.93 24.21 -22.49
N GLU A 179 -19.33 23.38 -23.36
CA GLU A 179 -19.54 23.40 -24.80
C GLU A 179 -20.76 22.58 -25.24
N GLU A 180 -21.11 21.48 -24.55
CA GLU A 180 -22.31 20.67 -24.86
C GLU A 180 -23.65 21.32 -24.41
N THR A 181 -23.62 22.37 -23.58
CA THR A 181 -24.81 23.08 -23.10
C THR A 181 -25.18 24.34 -23.92
N GLN A 182 -24.52 24.59 -25.05
CA GLN A 182 -24.86 25.64 -26.04
C GLN A 182 -25.46 25.08 -27.33
#